data_AF-A0A239EPG1-F1
#
_entry.id   AF-A0A239EPG1-F1
#
_cell.length_a   1.000
_cell.length_b   1.000
_cell.length_c   1.000
_cell.angle_alpha   90.00
_cell.angle_beta   90.00
_cell.angle_gamma   90.00
#
_symmetry.space_group_name_H-M   'P 1'
#
loop_
_entity.id
_entity.type
_entity.pdbx_description
1 polymer ?
#
loop_
_entity_poly.entity_id
_entity_poly.type
_entity_poly.pdbx_seq_one_letter_code
_entity_poly.pdbx_strand_id
1 'polypeptide(L)'
;MRQQLRSVRAGVVTVLGVVLLTSCSGDEEGSGDGGGSAADTPATSSPAEETTAGDDFCTQAEDLDQRVETALEQSDRDESIPDVFRQLAEEMQGITAPDAIAADWDTMRSGLERMADAVADLDLGDADSVAALEDAGSGLEDASDHVETYLRDECGIG
;
A
#
# COMPACT_ATOMS: atom_id res chain seq x y z
N MET A 1 -41.58 22.47 9.29
CA MET A 1 -41.10 22.98 10.59
C MET A 1 -39.76 22.31 10.90
N ARG A 2 -38.83 23.07 11.49
CA ARG A 2 -37.42 22.72 11.75
C ARG A 2 -37.26 21.62 12.80
N GLN A 3 -36.26 20.74 12.64
CA GLN A 3 -35.17 20.32 13.57
C GLN A 3 -34.62 18.97 13.10
N GLN A 4 -33.42 18.85 12.52
CA GLN A 4 -32.11 18.83 13.19
C GLN A 4 -32.13 18.01 14.49
N LEU A 5 -31.38 16.89 14.51
CA LEU A 5 -30.63 16.31 15.64
C LEU A 5 -29.99 15.00 15.13
N ARG A 6 -28.71 15.05 14.75
CA ARG A 6 -27.54 14.57 15.52
C ARG A 6 -27.25 13.07 15.35
N SER A 7 -26.12 12.82 14.71
CA SER A 7 -25.37 11.57 14.71
C SER A 7 -25.30 10.95 16.11
N VAL A 8 -25.62 9.67 16.20
CA VAL A 8 -25.21 8.82 17.32
C VAL A 8 -24.41 7.66 16.75
N ARG A 9 -23.11 7.71 17.03
CA ARG A 9 -22.19 6.57 17.04
C ARG A 9 -22.86 5.39 17.75
N ALA A 10 -22.99 4.27 17.04
CA ALA A 10 -23.11 2.94 17.62
C ALA A 10 -22.24 2.05 16.72
N GLY A 11 -21.03 1.69 17.11
CA GLY A 11 -20.76 0.79 18.23
C GLY A 11 -20.65 -0.62 17.66
N VAL A 12 -19.62 -0.90 16.86
CA VAL A 12 -19.40 -2.23 16.31
C VAL A 12 -18.77 -3.09 17.39
N VAL A 13 -19.56 -4.05 17.85
CA VAL A 13 -19.17 -5.11 18.79
C VAL A 13 -18.28 -6.10 18.03
N THR A 14 -17.05 -6.28 18.51
CA THR A 14 -16.13 -7.32 18.03
C THR A 14 -16.61 -8.68 18.50
N VAL A 15 -17.06 -9.53 17.57
CA VAL A 15 -17.25 -10.97 17.79
C VAL A 15 -16.21 -11.71 16.96
N LEU A 16 -15.29 -12.38 17.65
CA LEU A 16 -14.39 -13.38 17.08
C LEU A 16 -15.18 -14.66 16.79
N GLY A 17 -15.15 -15.13 15.54
CA GLY A 17 -15.22 -16.56 15.25
C GLY A 17 -16.18 -17.02 14.16
N VAL A 18 -15.59 -17.74 13.21
CA VAL A 18 -16.12 -18.83 12.35
C VAL A 18 -16.38 -18.45 10.89
N VAL A 19 -15.42 -18.86 10.05
CA VAL A 19 -15.56 -19.06 8.60
C VAL A 19 -16.59 -20.16 8.35
N LEU A 20 -17.69 -19.80 7.70
CA LEU A 20 -18.54 -20.75 6.98
C LEU A 20 -18.73 -20.25 5.54
N LEU A 21 -18.16 -21.02 4.62
CA LEU A 21 -18.38 -20.98 3.18
C LEU A 21 -19.89 -20.89 2.87
N THR A 22 -20.31 -19.73 2.34
CA THR A 22 -21.54 -19.61 1.57
C THR A 22 -21.15 -19.15 0.17
N SER A 23 -20.98 -20.13 -0.70
CA SER A 23 -21.08 -19.94 -2.14
C SER A 23 -22.52 -19.54 -2.46
N CYS A 24 -22.79 -18.24 -2.57
CA CYS A 24 -24.06 -17.71 -3.06
C CYS A 24 -23.85 -17.22 -4.49
N SER A 25 -23.74 -18.18 -5.42
CA SER A 25 -24.04 -17.94 -6.83
C SER A 25 -25.54 -18.13 -6.98
N GLY A 26 -26.26 -17.02 -7.11
CA GLY A 26 -27.71 -16.97 -7.31
C GLY A 26 -28.06 -15.77 -8.18
N ASP A 27 -28.43 -16.05 -9.43
CA ASP A 27 -29.01 -15.14 -10.41
C ASP A 27 -30.32 -14.49 -9.91
N GLU A 28 -30.51 -13.21 -10.19
CA GLU A 28 -31.84 -12.66 -10.48
C GLU A 28 -31.79 -11.43 -11.40
N GLU A 29 -32.42 -11.60 -12.57
CA GLU A 29 -32.73 -10.61 -13.59
C GLU A 29 -33.95 -9.78 -13.16
N GLY A 30 -33.95 -8.46 -13.38
CA GLY A 30 -35.10 -7.63 -13.02
C GLY A 30 -35.07 -6.21 -13.59
N SER A 31 -35.51 -6.06 -14.84
CA SER A 31 -35.81 -4.79 -15.50
C SER A 31 -36.90 -3.99 -14.76
N GLY A 32 -36.68 -2.68 -14.59
CA GLY A 32 -37.68 -1.75 -14.07
C GLY A 32 -37.48 -0.34 -14.64
N ASP A 33 -38.08 -0.10 -15.81
CA ASP A 33 -38.27 1.21 -16.42
C ASP A 33 -39.25 2.06 -15.57
N GLY A 34 -38.92 3.32 -15.33
CA GLY A 34 -39.74 4.21 -14.51
C GLY A 34 -39.17 5.62 -14.44
N GLY A 35 -39.53 6.43 -15.43
CA GLY A 35 -38.98 7.76 -15.68
C GLY A 35 -39.26 8.85 -14.64
N GLY A 36 -38.68 10.02 -14.90
CA GLY A 36 -38.97 11.25 -14.16
C GLY A 36 -37.91 12.33 -14.35
N SER A 37 -38.09 13.16 -15.39
CA SER A 37 -37.34 14.40 -15.61
C SER A 37 -37.32 15.31 -14.38
N ALA A 38 -36.16 15.89 -14.07
CA ALA A 38 -36.00 17.34 -13.91
C ALA A 38 -34.52 17.70 -13.78
N ALA A 39 -34.09 18.63 -14.62
CA ALA A 39 -32.84 19.33 -14.52
C ALA A 39 -32.75 20.11 -13.20
N ASP A 40 -31.58 20.10 -12.56
CA ASP A 40 -31.07 21.30 -11.91
C ASP A 40 -29.55 21.37 -12.05
N THR A 41 -29.09 22.60 -12.23
CA THR A 41 -27.75 23.00 -12.70
C THR A 41 -26.76 23.03 -11.53
N PRO A 42 -25.45 23.08 -11.79
CA PRO A 42 -24.43 22.64 -10.84
C PRO A 42 -24.24 23.66 -9.72
N ALA A 43 -24.33 23.20 -8.48
CA ALA A 43 -23.59 23.83 -7.40
C ALA A 43 -22.12 23.38 -7.55
N THR A 44 -21.32 24.15 -8.28
CA THR A 44 -19.86 24.17 -8.10
C THR A 44 -19.60 24.59 -6.66
N SER A 45 -19.56 23.61 -5.77
CA SER A 45 -18.68 23.67 -4.60
C SER A 45 -17.45 22.93 -5.06
N SER A 46 -16.40 23.66 -5.42
CA SER A 46 -15.07 23.08 -5.44
C SER A 46 -14.88 22.42 -4.07
N PRO A 47 -14.63 21.10 -3.99
CA PRO A 47 -13.92 20.62 -2.82
C PRO A 47 -12.59 21.40 -2.86
N ALA A 48 -12.31 22.13 -1.80
CA ALA A 48 -10.91 22.27 -1.44
C ALA A 48 -10.47 20.82 -1.25
N GLU A 49 -9.69 20.31 -2.18
CA GLU A 49 -9.01 19.04 -2.01
C GLU A 49 -8.09 19.27 -0.81
N GLU A 50 -8.60 18.98 0.39
CA GLU A 50 -7.76 18.49 1.46
C GLU A 50 -7.27 17.14 0.95
N THR A 51 -6.25 17.18 0.10
CA THR A 51 -5.45 16.01 -0.24
C THR A 51 -5.03 15.46 1.11
N THR A 52 -5.65 14.34 1.49
CA THR A 52 -5.31 13.74 2.76
C THR A 52 -3.87 13.23 2.63
N ALA A 53 -3.14 13.15 3.73
CA ALA A 53 -1.76 12.61 3.68
C ALA A 53 -1.72 11.21 3.05
N GLY A 54 -2.85 10.48 3.00
CA GLY A 54 -3.01 9.23 2.26
C GLY A 54 -3.01 9.42 0.75
N ASP A 55 -3.71 10.40 0.19
CA ASP A 55 -3.77 10.64 -1.26
C ASP A 55 -2.39 11.02 -1.85
N ASP A 56 -1.63 11.86 -1.13
CA ASP A 56 -0.25 12.20 -1.50
C ASP A 56 0.67 10.98 -1.45
N PHE A 57 0.50 10.13 -0.44
CA PHE A 57 1.25 8.87 -0.33
C PHE A 57 0.94 7.92 -1.49
N CYS A 58 -0.34 7.71 -1.80
CA CYS A 58 -0.77 6.82 -2.88
C CYS A 58 -0.21 7.26 -4.23
N THR A 59 -0.24 8.57 -4.52
CA THR A 59 0.37 9.13 -5.75
C THR A 59 1.88 8.85 -5.80
N GLN A 60 2.59 9.09 -4.69
CA GLN A 60 4.03 8.86 -4.62
C GLN A 60 4.40 7.37 -4.69
N ALA A 61 3.55 6.49 -4.16
CA ALA A 61 3.73 5.04 -4.20
C ALA A 61 3.55 4.51 -5.63
N GLU A 62 2.55 4.99 -6.37
CA GLU A 62 2.35 4.65 -7.79
C GLU A 62 3.51 5.12 -8.67
N ASP A 63 4.05 6.32 -8.40
CA ASP A 63 5.24 6.85 -9.07
C ASP A 63 6.52 6.08 -8.71
N LEU A 64 6.62 5.54 -7.49
CA LEU A 64 7.73 4.70 -7.07
C LEU A 64 7.68 3.34 -7.77
N ASP A 65 6.51 2.70 -7.80
CA ASP A 65 6.30 1.40 -8.44
C ASP A 65 6.69 1.41 -9.92
N GLN A 66 6.18 2.39 -10.69
CA GLN A 66 6.56 2.58 -12.10
C GLN A 66 8.06 2.79 -12.31
N ARG A 67 8.73 3.50 -11.39
CA ARG A 67 10.18 3.73 -11.46
C ARG A 67 10.96 2.46 -11.14
N VAL A 68 10.51 1.68 -10.17
CA VAL A 68 11.11 0.38 -9.83
C VAL A 68 10.96 -0.59 -11.00
N GLU A 69 9.77 -0.72 -11.59
CA GLU A 69 9.57 -1.54 -12.79
C GLU A 69 10.49 -1.10 -13.92
N THR A 70 10.51 0.20 -14.22
CA THR A 70 11.36 0.81 -15.26
C THR A 70 12.85 0.58 -14.98
N ALA A 71 13.28 0.63 -13.71
CA ALA A 71 14.65 0.37 -13.30
C ALA A 71 14.99 -1.11 -13.47
N LEU A 72 14.10 -2.02 -13.07
CA LEU A 72 14.28 -3.47 -13.22
C LEU A 72 14.35 -3.87 -14.70
N GLU A 73 13.50 -3.32 -15.56
CA GLU A 73 13.55 -3.53 -17.01
C GLU A 73 14.85 -3.01 -17.66
N GLN A 74 15.49 -2.00 -17.04
CA GLN A 74 16.75 -1.43 -17.50
C GLN A 74 17.99 -2.00 -16.82
N SER A 75 17.82 -2.71 -15.70
CA SER A 75 18.89 -3.26 -14.84
C SER A 75 19.68 -4.43 -15.46
N ASP A 76 19.32 -4.84 -16.69
CA ASP A 76 20.22 -5.59 -17.58
C ASP A 76 21.51 -4.82 -17.94
N ARG A 77 21.67 -3.57 -17.48
CA ARG A 77 22.83 -2.70 -17.71
C ARG A 77 23.60 -2.41 -16.42
N ASP A 78 24.74 -3.08 -16.27
CA ASP A 78 25.94 -2.67 -15.52
C ASP A 78 25.82 -2.20 -14.04
N GLU A 79 24.62 -2.09 -13.46
CA GLU A 79 24.41 -1.61 -12.09
C GLU A 79 24.53 -2.75 -11.08
N SER A 80 25.16 -2.50 -9.94
CA SER A 80 25.34 -3.51 -8.91
C SER A 80 24.06 -3.64 -8.07
N ILE A 81 23.65 -4.87 -7.75
CA ILE A 81 22.45 -5.14 -6.94
C ILE A 81 22.45 -4.38 -5.60
N PRO A 82 23.57 -4.29 -4.84
CA PRO A 82 23.63 -3.46 -3.64
C PRO A 82 23.30 -1.98 -3.89
N ASP A 83 23.72 -1.42 -5.02
CA ASP A 83 23.45 -0.02 -5.34
C ASP A 83 21.98 0.20 -5.67
N VAL A 84 21.34 -0.74 -6.38
CA VAL A 84 19.88 -0.73 -6.62
C VAL A 84 19.10 -0.72 -5.31
N PHE A 85 19.47 -1.57 -4.35
CA PHE A 85 18.81 -1.61 -3.04
C PHE A 85 19.00 -0.32 -2.24
N ARG A 86 20.19 0.28 -2.25
CA ARG A 86 20.42 1.58 -1.60
C ARG A 86 19.60 2.69 -2.25
N GLN A 87 19.58 2.73 -3.58
CA GLN A 87 18.81 3.72 -4.32
C GLN A 87 17.32 3.65 -3.96
N LEU A 88 16.76 2.43 -3.91
CA LEU A 88 15.36 2.23 -3.54
C LEU A 88 15.08 2.64 -2.09
N ALA A 89 15.95 2.29 -1.15
CA ALA A 89 15.79 2.72 0.25
C ALA A 89 15.82 4.25 0.41
N GLU A 90 16.69 4.94 -0.33
CA GLU A 90 16.75 6.40 -0.36
C GLU A 90 15.47 7.02 -0.94
N GLU A 91 14.93 6.44 -2.02
CA GLU A 91 13.67 6.88 -2.59
C GLU A 91 12.49 6.69 -1.61
N MET A 92 12.42 5.54 -0.94
CA MET A 92 11.42 5.27 0.09
C MET A 92 11.53 6.22 1.29
N GLN A 93 12.75 6.64 1.66
CA GLN A 93 12.96 7.63 2.73
C GLN A 93 12.37 9.00 2.40
N GLY A 94 12.28 9.34 1.11
CA GLY A 94 11.69 10.58 0.63
C GLY A 94 10.16 10.63 0.75
N ILE A 95 9.51 9.49 0.95
CA ILE A 95 8.05 9.35 1.00
C ILE A 95 7.60 9.23 2.46
N THR A 96 6.70 10.12 2.87
CA THR A 96 6.09 10.04 4.21
C THR A 96 4.93 9.06 4.19
N ALA A 97 5.11 7.90 4.83
CA ALA A 97 4.06 6.90 4.95
C ALA A 97 2.97 7.32 5.96
N PRO A 98 1.70 6.97 5.72
CA PRO A 98 0.61 7.15 6.67
C PRO A 98 0.86 6.39 7.99
N ASP A 99 0.36 6.93 9.10
CA ASP A 99 0.53 6.36 10.45
C ASP A 99 0.16 4.87 10.54
N ALA A 100 -0.79 4.41 9.71
CA ALA A 100 -1.25 3.03 9.66
C ALA A 100 -0.16 2.03 9.24
N ILE A 101 0.78 2.44 8.39
CA ILE A 101 1.86 1.59 7.83
C ILE A 101 3.26 2.19 8.03
N ALA A 102 3.40 3.28 8.78
CA ALA A 102 4.68 3.97 8.94
C ALA A 102 5.79 3.07 9.48
N ALA A 103 5.46 2.14 10.39
CA ALA A 103 6.41 1.17 10.94
C ALA A 103 6.80 0.09 9.91
N ASP A 104 5.84 -0.42 9.15
CA ASP A 104 6.09 -1.42 8.10
C ASP A 104 6.91 -0.79 6.95
N TRP A 105 6.61 0.44 6.56
CA TRP A 105 7.38 1.21 5.58
C TRP A 105 8.84 1.42 6.01
N ASP A 106 9.07 1.78 7.27
CA ASP A 106 10.42 1.92 7.83
C ASP A 106 11.16 0.58 7.92
N THR A 107 10.42 -0.50 8.19
CA THR A 107 10.95 -1.87 8.19
C THR A 107 11.42 -2.28 6.80
N MET A 108 10.62 -1.99 5.75
CA MET A 108 11.01 -2.24 4.36
C MET A 108 12.26 -1.45 3.96
N ARG A 109 12.27 -0.13 4.21
CA ARG A 109 13.43 0.74 3.94
C ARG A 109 14.69 0.21 4.62
N SER A 110 14.61 -0.05 5.92
CA SER A 110 15.76 -0.53 6.71
C SER A 110 16.16 -1.96 6.33
N GLY A 111 15.23 -2.78 5.84
CA GLY A 111 15.50 -4.11 5.28
C GLY A 111 16.31 -4.02 3.99
N LEU A 112 15.94 -3.11 3.08
CA LEU A 112 16.68 -2.85 1.83
C LEU A 112 18.11 -2.39 2.10
N GLU A 113 18.31 -1.49 3.06
CA GLU A 113 19.66 -1.04 3.48
C GLU A 113 20.50 -2.22 4.01
N ARG A 114 19.91 -3.03 4.91
CA ARG A 114 20.59 -4.22 5.46
C ARG A 114 20.90 -5.24 4.37
N MET A 115 20.01 -5.45 3.41
CA MET A 115 20.26 -6.36 2.28
C MET A 115 21.35 -5.82 1.36
N ALA A 116 21.40 -4.52 1.10
CA ALA A 116 22.47 -3.91 0.32
C ALA A 116 23.84 -4.14 0.96
N ASP A 117 23.94 -3.96 2.28
CA ASP A 117 25.18 -4.17 3.03
C ASP A 117 25.55 -5.65 3.11
N ALA A 118 24.57 -6.52 3.40
CA ALA A 118 24.79 -7.98 3.44
C ALA A 118 25.26 -8.54 2.09
N VAL A 119 24.70 -8.05 0.97
CA VAL A 119 25.10 -8.47 -0.38
C VAL A 119 26.47 -7.90 -0.77
N ALA A 120 26.80 -6.67 -0.35
CA ALA A 120 28.10 -6.07 -0.61
C ALA A 120 29.25 -6.83 0.08
N ASP A 121 28.99 -7.40 1.26
CA ASP A 121 29.94 -8.18 2.05
C ASP A 121 29.75 -9.71 1.91
N LEU A 122 28.91 -10.17 0.97
CA LEU A 122 28.54 -11.58 0.85
C LEU A 122 29.71 -12.46 0.36
N ASP A 123 30.14 -13.39 1.22
CA ASP A 123 30.98 -14.52 0.83
C ASP A 123 30.17 -15.82 0.93
N LEU A 124 29.84 -16.44 -0.21
CA LEU A 124 29.08 -17.70 -0.27
C LEU A 124 29.82 -18.91 0.32
N GLY A 125 31.11 -18.77 0.63
CA GLY A 125 31.89 -19.76 1.36
C GLY A 125 31.79 -19.66 2.88
N ASP A 126 31.16 -18.60 3.40
CA ASP A 126 31.08 -18.29 4.82
C ASP A 126 29.64 -18.44 5.36
N ALA A 127 29.48 -19.20 6.44
CA ALA A 127 28.16 -19.47 7.01
C ALA A 127 27.58 -18.27 7.77
N ASP A 128 28.43 -17.39 8.31
CA ASP A 128 27.98 -16.19 9.01
C ASP A 128 27.43 -15.17 8.00
N SER A 129 28.00 -15.08 6.79
CA SER A 129 27.46 -14.26 5.70
C SER A 129 26.05 -14.69 5.25
N VAL A 130 25.76 -16.00 5.23
CA VAL A 130 24.41 -16.50 4.89
C VAL A 130 23.41 -16.16 6.00
N ALA A 131 23.80 -16.35 7.27
CA ALA A 131 22.94 -16.00 8.41
C ALA A 131 22.63 -14.50 8.47
N ALA A 132 23.60 -13.65 8.11
CA ALA A 132 23.41 -12.19 8.03
C ALA A 132 22.39 -11.80 6.95
N LEU A 133 22.37 -12.52 5.81
CA LEU A 133 21.37 -12.30 4.76
C LEU A 133 19.97 -12.70 5.20
N GLU A 134 19.82 -13.83 5.91
CA GLU A 134 18.54 -14.26 6.48
C GLU A 134 18.01 -13.27 7.52
N ASP A 135 18.88 -12.76 8.40
CA ASP A 135 18.52 -11.73 9.39
C ASP A 135 18.14 -10.40 8.72
N ALA A 136 18.83 -10.01 7.64
CA ALA A 136 18.52 -8.81 6.87
C ALA A 136 17.10 -8.84 6.26
N GLY A 137 16.63 -10.02 5.83
CA GLY A 137 15.27 -10.22 5.32
C GLY A 137 14.21 -10.42 6.41
N SER A 138 14.60 -10.54 7.69
CA SER A 138 13.64 -10.83 8.76
C SER A 138 12.62 -9.70 8.93
N GLY A 139 11.34 -10.09 9.02
CA GLY A 139 10.20 -9.16 9.15
C GLY A 139 9.86 -8.39 7.88
N LEU A 140 10.61 -8.57 6.78
CA LEU A 140 10.33 -7.90 5.52
C LEU A 140 9.07 -8.45 4.84
N GLU A 141 8.85 -9.77 4.90
CA GLU A 141 7.64 -10.41 4.36
C GLU A 141 6.37 -9.85 5.02
N ASP A 142 6.28 -9.90 6.35
CA ASP A 142 5.10 -9.39 7.08
C ASP A 142 4.87 -7.89 6.81
N ALA A 143 5.93 -7.08 6.80
CA ALA A 143 5.84 -5.65 6.49
C ALA A 143 5.39 -5.39 5.05
N SER A 144 5.89 -6.17 4.09
CA SER A 144 5.51 -6.06 2.68
C SER A 144 4.03 -6.42 2.49
N ASP A 145 3.56 -7.51 3.11
CA ASP A 145 2.16 -7.94 3.06
C ASP A 145 1.21 -6.85 3.60
N HIS A 146 1.61 -6.19 4.70
CA HIS A 146 0.84 -5.10 5.28
C HIS A 146 0.80 -3.86 4.39
N VAL A 147 1.94 -3.48 3.80
CA VAL A 147 2.03 -2.34 2.87
C VAL A 147 1.25 -2.63 1.60
N GLU A 148 1.39 -3.81 1.00
CA GLU A 148 0.62 -4.22 -0.18
C GLU A 148 -0.90 -4.22 0.10
N THR A 149 -1.31 -4.74 1.26
CA THR A 149 -2.72 -4.70 1.67
C THR A 149 -3.23 -3.25 1.77
N TYR A 150 -2.43 -2.34 2.35
CA TYR A 150 -2.79 -0.92 2.43
C TYR A 150 -2.87 -0.27 1.05
N LEU A 151 -1.87 -0.50 0.19
CA LEU A 151 -1.85 0.02 -1.18
C LEU A 151 -3.07 -0.45 -1.97
N ARG A 152 -3.45 -1.73 -1.84
CA ARG A 152 -4.63 -2.26 -2.52
C ARG A 152 -5.94 -1.69 -1.97
N ASP A 153 -6.08 -1.67 -0.65
CA ASP A 153 -7.36 -1.37 0.00
C ASP A 153 -7.62 0.15 0.08
N GLU A 154 -6.58 0.97 0.28
CA GLU A 154 -6.70 2.44 0.41
C GLU A 154 -6.30 3.19 -0.85
N CYS A 155 -5.27 2.73 -1.58
CA CYS A 155 -4.79 3.40 -2.80
C CYS A 155 -5.38 2.82 -4.10
N GLY A 156 -5.94 1.61 -4.06
CA GLY A 156 -6.38 0.89 -5.25
C GLY A 156 -5.24 0.38 -6.15
N ILE A 157 -4.04 0.24 -5.59
CA ILE A 157 -2.81 -0.19 -6.27
C ILE A 157 -2.54 -1.68 -5.92
N GLY A 158 -2.49 -2.56 -6.92
CA GLY A 158 -2.21 -4.00 -6.76
C GLY A 158 -2.55 -4.85 -7.98
#